data_AF-A0A6P8IJU9-F1
#
_entry.id   AF-A0A6P8IJU9-F1
#
_cell.length_a   1.000
_cell.length_b   1.000
_cell.length_c   1.000
_cell.angle_alpha   90.00
_cell.angle_beta   90.00
_cell.angle_gamma   90.00
#
_symmetry.space_group_name_H-M   'P 1'
#
loop_
_entity.id
_entity.type
_entity.pdbx_description
1 polymer ?
#
loop_
_entity_poly.entity_id
_entity_poly.type
_entity_poly.pdbx_seq_one_letter_code
_entity_poly.pdbx_strand_id
1 'polypeptide(L)'
;MASSMFRRVCCSSAIKAINSGLNLTTVRLGTHRKFPTKKVVNPFVQRRTDFIKKLVLALVQFERVQTTLMRAKELKKYSDLLITLSQRRSPPPDLDMIQQGFILNEAEALENMITKRIINRRSKKVIIQPKELSEEEFVARCREEASNILMGNKDALVKLYGPLKERYEDRYGGFTRIIKILSPTKSPYPQMAYVELIDNDLEPLPDFPVIKEGKITVYGSNSESDSESSEVIAVGH
;
A
#
# COMPACT_ATOMS: atom_id res chain seq x y z
N MET A 1 -3.73 -61.43 -18.88
CA MET A 1 -4.22 -61.04 -17.54
C MET A 1 -3.03 -60.90 -16.60
N ALA A 2 -2.53 -59.68 -16.37
CA ALA A 2 -1.70 -59.30 -15.21
C ALA A 2 -1.39 -57.79 -15.29
N SER A 3 -2.44 -56.97 -15.34
CA SER A 3 -2.34 -55.52 -15.12
C SER A 3 -2.88 -55.24 -13.73
N SER A 4 -2.10 -55.60 -12.72
CA SER A 4 -2.33 -55.24 -11.32
C SER A 4 -1.09 -55.65 -10.55
N MET A 5 -0.36 -54.69 -9.99
CA MET A 5 0.69 -54.81 -8.94
C MET A 5 1.88 -53.87 -9.16
N PHE A 6 1.61 -52.60 -9.46
CA PHE A 6 2.51 -51.53 -9.00
C PHE A 6 1.71 -50.55 -8.13
N ARG A 7 1.09 -51.10 -7.07
CA ARG A 7 0.75 -50.26 -5.92
C ARG A 7 2.06 -49.88 -5.26
N ARG A 8 2.28 -48.56 -5.20
CA ARG A 8 3.37 -47.88 -4.50
C ARG A 8 3.65 -48.55 -3.15
N VAL A 9 4.73 -49.34 -3.09
CA VAL A 9 5.35 -49.71 -1.82
C VAL A 9 6.12 -48.48 -1.34
N CYS A 10 5.40 -47.58 -0.67
CA CYS A 10 5.97 -46.43 0.02
C CYS A 10 6.41 -46.82 1.44
N CYS A 11 6.93 -48.04 1.61
CA CYS A 11 7.44 -48.52 2.88
C CYS A 11 8.97 -48.43 2.87
N SER A 12 9.45 -47.44 3.61
CA SER A 12 10.86 -47.14 3.92
C SER A 12 11.61 -48.24 4.66
N SER A 13 10.96 -49.37 4.98
CA SER A 13 11.51 -50.51 5.70
C SER A 13 12.28 -51.51 4.83
N ALA A 14 11.93 -51.67 3.55
CA ALA A 14 12.55 -52.69 2.70
C ALA A 14 14.01 -52.39 2.34
N ILE A 15 14.36 -51.11 2.16
CA ILE A 15 15.73 -50.70 1.76
C ILE A 15 16.69 -50.70 2.96
N LYS A 16 16.21 -50.45 4.18
CA LYS A 16 17.02 -50.55 5.41
C LYS A 16 17.42 -52.00 5.75
N ALA A 17 16.66 -53.00 5.30
CA ALA A 17 16.95 -54.41 5.56
C ALA A 17 18.12 -54.96 4.70
N ILE A 18 18.45 -54.30 3.59
CA ILE A 18 19.43 -54.82 2.61
C ILE A 18 20.86 -54.42 2.98
N ASN A 19 21.09 -53.31 3.69
CA ASN A 19 22.42 -52.87 4.12
C ASN A 19 22.36 -52.08 5.44
N SER A 20 22.66 -52.74 6.55
CA SER A 20 22.65 -52.15 7.91
C SER A 20 23.80 -51.15 8.16
N GLY A 21 24.79 -51.08 7.25
CA GLY A 21 25.96 -50.21 7.37
C GLY A 21 25.83 -48.83 6.71
N LEU A 22 24.71 -48.54 6.02
CA LEU A 22 24.52 -47.27 5.33
C LEU A 22 23.47 -46.42 6.05
N ASN A 23 23.91 -45.33 6.68
CA ASN A 23 23.04 -44.27 7.19
C ASN A 23 22.43 -43.47 6.03
N LEU A 24 21.47 -44.08 5.32
CA LEU A 24 20.68 -43.38 4.31
C LEU A 24 19.58 -42.56 5.00
N THR A 25 19.79 -41.26 5.10
CA THR A 25 18.73 -40.30 5.44
C THR A 25 17.76 -40.21 4.26
N THR A 26 16.55 -40.74 4.43
CA THR A 26 15.49 -40.63 3.41
C THR A 26 15.00 -39.20 3.33
N VAL A 27 15.48 -38.43 2.34
CA VAL A 27 14.95 -37.10 2.06
C VAL A 27 13.57 -37.27 1.43
N ARG A 28 12.50 -36.90 2.15
CA ARG A 28 11.16 -36.77 1.57
C ARG A 28 11.21 -35.69 0.48
N LEU A 29 11.24 -36.08 -0.79
CA LEU A 29 10.94 -35.17 -1.90
C LEU A 29 9.42 -34.93 -1.96
N GLY A 30 8.91 -34.26 -0.95
CA GLY A 30 7.51 -33.85 -0.81
C GLY A 30 7.36 -32.35 -1.03
N THR A 31 7.95 -31.79 -2.09
CA THR A 31 7.63 -30.43 -2.52
C THR A 31 6.70 -30.50 -3.71
N HIS A 32 5.41 -30.22 -3.50
CA HIS A 32 4.55 -29.74 -4.57
C HIS A 32 5.19 -28.46 -5.11
N ARG A 33 6.02 -28.57 -6.16
CA ARG A 33 6.41 -27.40 -6.94
C ARG A 33 5.11 -26.88 -7.54
N LYS A 34 4.59 -25.78 -6.99
CA LYS A 34 3.68 -24.93 -7.75
C LYS A 34 4.49 -24.49 -8.97
N PHE A 35 4.29 -25.14 -10.11
CA PHE A 35 4.78 -24.61 -11.37
C PHE A 35 4.30 -23.16 -11.45
N PRO A 36 5.15 -22.18 -11.84
CA PRO A 36 4.69 -20.82 -12.03
C PRO A 36 3.70 -20.84 -13.19
N THR A 37 2.42 -21.04 -12.89
CA THR A 37 1.34 -20.85 -13.86
C THR A 37 1.42 -19.39 -14.29
N LYS A 38 1.49 -19.15 -15.61
CA LYS A 38 1.45 -17.79 -16.16
C LYS A 38 0.25 -17.09 -15.51
N LYS A 39 0.50 -16.02 -14.76
CA LYS A 39 -0.57 -15.24 -14.14
C LYS A 39 -1.46 -14.74 -15.28
N VAL A 40 -2.69 -15.26 -15.34
CA VAL A 40 -3.67 -14.80 -16.32
C VAL A 40 -4.11 -13.42 -15.88
N VAL A 41 -3.55 -12.39 -16.51
CA VAL A 41 -3.99 -11.01 -16.31
C VAL A 41 -5.25 -10.86 -17.14
N ASN A 42 -6.41 -10.78 -16.49
CA ASN A 42 -7.63 -10.46 -17.20
C ASN A 42 -7.58 -8.96 -17.59
N PRO A 43 -7.53 -8.61 -18.88
CA PRO A 43 -7.43 -7.21 -19.32
C PRO A 43 -8.71 -6.41 -19.02
N PHE A 44 -9.84 -7.09 -18.78
CA PHE A 44 -11.13 -6.47 -18.45
C PHE A 44 -11.32 -6.23 -16.95
N VAL A 45 -10.52 -6.87 -16.09
CA VAL A 45 -10.54 -6.64 -14.64
C VAL A 45 -9.58 -5.50 -14.33
N GLN A 46 -10.12 -4.33 -13.99
CA GLN A 46 -9.33 -3.20 -13.47
C GLN A 46 -8.46 -3.69 -12.31
N ARG A 47 -7.17 -3.35 -12.30
CA ARG A 47 -6.30 -3.75 -11.19
C ARG A 47 -6.78 -3.02 -9.94
N ARG A 48 -6.65 -3.66 -8.77
CA ARG A 48 -6.92 -3.01 -7.47
C ARG A 48 -6.15 -1.68 -7.32
N THR A 49 -4.99 -1.57 -7.96
CA THR A 49 -4.17 -0.35 -8.03
C THR A 49 -4.86 0.80 -8.76
N ASP A 50 -5.65 0.51 -9.81
CA ASP A 50 -6.28 1.53 -10.63
C ASP A 50 -7.40 2.24 -9.87
N PHE A 51 -8.09 1.51 -8.99
CA PHE A 51 -9.08 2.09 -8.09
C PHE A 51 -8.46 3.11 -7.12
N ILE A 52 -7.32 2.77 -6.51
CA ILE A 52 -6.63 3.71 -5.60
C ILE A 52 -6.11 4.92 -6.36
N LYS A 53 -5.56 4.75 -7.57
CA LYS A 53 -5.15 5.87 -8.43
C LYS A 53 -6.32 6.80 -8.76
N LYS A 54 -7.50 6.26 -9.05
CA LYS A 54 -8.73 7.07 -9.23
C LYS A 54 -9.10 7.85 -7.97
N LEU A 55 -8.96 7.25 -6.78
CA LEU A 55 -9.19 7.95 -5.52
C LEU A 55 -8.16 9.07 -5.27
N VAL A 56 -6.88 8.83 -5.59
CA VAL A 56 -5.83 9.86 -5.50
C VAL A 56 -6.13 11.02 -6.46
N LEU A 57 -6.51 10.69 -7.70
CA LEU A 57 -6.91 11.69 -8.69
C LEU A 57 -8.09 12.54 -8.19
N ALA A 58 -9.13 11.89 -7.65
CA ALA A 58 -10.28 12.58 -7.07
C ALA A 58 -9.87 13.46 -5.87
N LEU A 59 -8.96 12.98 -5.02
CA LEU A 59 -8.46 13.74 -3.88
C LEU A 59 -7.69 14.99 -4.30
N VAL A 60 -6.86 14.91 -5.35
CA VAL A 60 -6.18 16.10 -5.88
C VAL A 60 -7.17 17.10 -6.48
N GLN A 61 -8.18 16.62 -7.20
CA GLN A 61 -9.18 17.49 -7.82
C GLN A 61 -10.07 18.20 -6.79
N PHE A 62 -10.66 17.44 -5.85
CA PHE A 62 -11.69 17.91 -4.94
C PHE A 62 -11.21 18.21 -3.51
N GLU A 63 -9.96 17.88 -3.17
CA GLU A 63 -9.31 18.07 -1.86
C GLU A 63 -9.93 17.32 -0.67
N ARG A 64 -11.16 16.80 -0.82
CA ARG A 64 -11.84 15.94 0.16
C ARG A 64 -12.63 14.84 -0.55
N VAL A 65 -12.50 13.59 -0.07
CA VAL A 65 -13.19 12.41 -0.63
C VAL A 65 -13.73 11.53 0.50
N GLN A 66 -14.94 11.00 0.33
CA GLN A 66 -15.52 9.99 1.23
C GLN A 66 -15.28 8.58 0.69
N THR A 67 -14.67 7.70 1.47
CA THR A 67 -14.39 6.31 1.08
C THR A 67 -14.50 5.35 2.26
N THR A 68 -14.24 4.06 2.04
CA THR A 68 -14.12 3.09 3.15
C THR A 68 -12.80 3.30 3.90
N LEU A 69 -12.78 3.05 5.21
CA LEU A 69 -11.60 3.25 6.07
C LEU A 69 -10.36 2.51 5.57
N MET A 70 -10.54 1.29 5.04
CA MET A 70 -9.42 0.53 4.50
C MET A 70 -8.83 1.19 3.25
N ARG A 71 -9.69 1.70 2.37
CA ARG A 71 -9.26 2.41 1.16
C ARG A 71 -8.68 3.77 1.50
N ALA A 72 -9.21 4.46 2.50
CA ALA A 72 -8.65 5.71 3.02
C ALA A 72 -7.20 5.53 3.51
N LYS A 73 -6.92 4.45 4.24
CA LYS A 73 -5.55 4.13 4.70
C LYS A 73 -4.60 3.81 3.54
N GLU A 74 -5.08 3.12 2.51
CA GLU A 74 -4.30 2.87 1.29
C GLU A 74 -4.05 4.18 0.53
N LEU A 75 -5.12 4.96 0.28
CA LEU A 75 -5.11 6.26 -0.40
C LEU A 75 -4.08 7.21 0.22
N LYS A 76 -4.07 7.34 1.55
CA LYS A 76 -3.12 8.19 2.29
C LYS A 76 -1.67 7.90 1.91
N LYS A 77 -1.27 6.63 1.79
CA LYS A 77 0.11 6.26 1.44
C LYS A 77 0.53 6.83 0.09
N TYR A 78 -0.33 6.74 -0.92
CA TYR A 78 -0.03 7.24 -2.25
C TYR A 78 -0.18 8.75 -2.36
N SER A 79 -1.14 9.34 -1.63
CA SER A 79 -1.31 10.80 -1.62
C SER A 79 -0.11 11.49 -0.99
N ASP A 80 0.37 10.98 0.15
CA ASP A 80 1.53 11.54 0.82
C ASP A 80 2.78 11.36 -0.07
N LEU A 81 2.93 10.19 -0.71
CA LEU A 81 3.99 9.95 -1.69
C LEU A 81 3.93 10.93 -2.87
N LEU A 82 2.73 11.19 -3.42
CA LEU A 82 2.54 12.06 -4.57
C LEU A 82 3.02 13.48 -4.31
N ILE A 83 2.68 14.04 -3.14
CA ILE A 83 3.13 15.38 -2.73
C ILE A 83 4.64 15.36 -2.46
N THR A 84 5.13 14.30 -1.83
CA THR A 84 6.58 14.14 -1.61
C THR A 84 7.35 14.13 -2.94
N LEU A 85 6.83 13.47 -3.99
CA LEU A 85 7.44 13.44 -5.32
C LEU A 85 7.49 14.82 -5.98
N SER A 86 6.54 15.72 -5.69
CA SER A 86 6.55 17.07 -6.28
C SER A 86 7.57 18.02 -5.64
N GLN A 87 7.94 17.73 -4.38
CA GLN A 87 8.90 18.50 -3.60
C GLN A 87 10.35 18.06 -3.78
N ARG A 88 10.59 16.76 -3.96
CA ARG A 88 11.95 16.19 -4.04
C ARG A 88 12.74 16.71 -5.25
N ARG A 89 14.00 17.04 -5.01
CA ARG A 89 14.98 17.46 -6.04
C ARG A 89 16.17 16.51 -6.16
N SER A 90 16.46 15.75 -5.11
CA SER A 90 17.48 14.72 -5.12
C SER A 90 16.88 13.37 -4.76
N PRO A 91 17.44 12.26 -5.29
CA PRO A 91 17.11 10.96 -4.78
C PRO A 91 17.51 10.89 -3.30
N PRO A 92 16.67 10.35 -2.40
CA PRO A 92 17.19 9.88 -1.12
C PRO A 92 18.35 8.91 -1.41
N PRO A 93 19.29 8.74 -0.47
CA PRO A 93 20.39 7.77 -0.62
C PRO A 93 19.91 6.34 -0.96
N ASP A 94 18.60 6.05 -0.80
CA ASP A 94 17.96 4.77 -1.05
C ASP A 94 16.81 4.82 -2.09
N LEU A 95 16.99 5.47 -3.25
CA LEU A 95 15.97 5.46 -4.33
C LEU A 95 15.59 4.05 -4.82
N ASP A 96 16.44 3.06 -4.55
CA ASP A 96 16.21 1.63 -4.80
C ASP A 96 15.05 1.04 -3.98
N MET A 97 14.54 1.76 -2.97
CA MET A 97 13.45 1.30 -2.10
C MET A 97 12.03 1.64 -2.59
N ILE A 98 11.89 2.38 -3.69
CA ILE A 98 10.59 2.79 -4.24
C ILE A 98 10.40 2.18 -5.63
N GLN A 99 9.51 1.18 -5.75
CA GLN A 99 9.16 0.56 -7.02
C GLN A 99 7.68 0.75 -7.31
N GLN A 100 7.34 1.33 -8.47
CA GLN A 100 5.95 1.55 -8.93
C GLN A 100 5.06 2.33 -7.94
N GLY A 101 5.63 3.23 -7.14
CA GLY A 101 4.89 4.06 -6.18
C GLY A 101 4.58 3.39 -4.83
N PHE A 102 5.36 2.37 -4.44
CA PHE A 102 5.26 1.70 -3.14
C PHE A 102 6.57 1.80 -2.36
N ILE A 103 6.49 1.91 -1.03
CA ILE A 103 7.62 1.72 -0.10
C ILE A 103 7.73 0.22 0.17
N LEU A 104 8.89 -0.37 -0.11
CA LEU A 104 9.16 -1.79 0.16
C LEU A 104 9.38 -2.04 1.67
N ASN A 105 8.98 -3.21 2.19
CA ASN A 105 9.35 -3.64 3.56
C ASN A 105 10.88 -3.84 3.69
N GLU A 106 11.50 -3.72 4.86
CA GLU A 106 12.98 -3.91 5.01
C GLU A 106 13.50 -5.21 4.36
N ALA A 107 12.77 -6.32 4.48
CA ALA A 107 13.11 -7.58 3.81
C ALA A 107 12.96 -7.53 2.28
N GLU A 108 11.92 -6.87 1.77
CA GLU A 108 11.65 -6.68 0.34
C GLU A 108 12.60 -5.64 -0.28
N ALA A 109 12.99 -4.65 0.51
CA ALA A 109 13.92 -3.60 0.15
C ALA A 109 15.36 -4.12 0.14
N LEU A 110 15.70 -5.06 1.03
CA LEU A 110 16.93 -5.87 0.94
C LEU A 110 16.89 -6.83 -0.26
N GLU A 111 15.74 -7.43 -0.59
CA GLU A 111 15.57 -8.27 -1.79
C GLU A 111 15.65 -7.47 -3.10
N ASN A 112 15.28 -6.18 -3.09
CA ASN A 112 15.37 -5.29 -4.26
C ASN A 112 16.67 -4.48 -4.33
N MET A 113 17.28 -4.11 -3.19
CA MET A 113 18.70 -3.71 -3.08
C MET A 113 19.64 -4.86 -3.49
N ILE A 114 19.11 -6.06 -3.60
CA ILE A 114 19.74 -7.16 -4.30
C ILE A 114 19.39 -7.04 -5.80
N THR A 115 20.11 -6.20 -6.53
CA THR A 115 20.29 -6.40 -7.97
C THR A 115 21.13 -7.66 -8.20
N LYS A 116 20.51 -8.85 -8.07
CA LYS A 116 21.13 -10.14 -8.42
C LYS A 116 20.32 -10.81 -9.51
N ARG A 117 20.72 -10.57 -10.76
CA ARG A 117 20.44 -11.53 -11.83
C ARG A 117 21.23 -12.80 -11.48
N ILE A 118 20.55 -13.87 -11.07
CA ILE A 118 21.19 -15.17 -10.83
C ILE A 118 21.64 -15.71 -12.20
N ILE A 119 22.88 -15.42 -12.58
CA ILE A 119 23.59 -16.15 -13.62
C ILE A 119 24.79 -16.76 -12.93
N ASN A 120 24.69 -18.07 -12.68
CA ASN A 120 25.76 -18.98 -12.31
C ASN A 120 26.66 -18.63 -11.10
N ARG A 121 26.75 -19.58 -10.17
CA ARG A 121 27.60 -19.57 -8.95
C ARG A 121 29.12 -19.37 -9.18
N ARG A 122 29.61 -19.27 -10.42
CA ARG A 122 31.05 -19.22 -10.78
C ARG A 122 31.60 -17.83 -11.11
N SER A 123 30.76 -16.87 -11.48
CA SER A 123 31.19 -15.51 -11.82
C SER A 123 31.07 -14.62 -10.59
N LYS A 124 32.21 -14.08 -10.15
CA LYS A 124 32.34 -13.06 -9.11
C LYS A 124 31.26 -11.99 -9.29
N LYS A 125 30.64 -11.57 -8.17
CA LYS A 125 29.66 -10.48 -8.16
C LYS A 125 30.34 -9.22 -8.69
N VAL A 126 29.86 -8.70 -9.82
CA VAL A 126 30.23 -7.36 -10.28
C VAL A 126 29.21 -6.41 -9.64
N ILE A 127 29.67 -5.57 -8.71
CA ILE A 127 28.87 -4.50 -8.14
C ILE A 127 28.82 -3.40 -9.21
N ILE A 128 27.70 -3.27 -9.90
CA ILE A 128 27.44 -2.15 -10.80
C ILE A 128 26.96 -1.01 -9.90
N GLN A 129 27.67 0.11 -9.88
CA GLN A 129 27.21 1.29 -9.16
C GLN A 129 25.94 1.82 -9.85
N PRO A 130 24.91 2.24 -9.10
CA PRO A 130 23.72 2.85 -9.70
C PRO A 130 24.15 4.09 -10.51
N LYS A 131 23.43 4.36 -11.61
CA LYS A 131 23.70 5.55 -12.42
C LYS A 131 23.43 6.77 -11.54
N GLU A 132 24.43 7.60 -11.31
CA GLU A 132 24.24 8.93 -10.75
C GLU A 132 23.41 9.74 -11.76
N LEU A 133 22.18 10.09 -11.37
CA LEU A 133 21.27 10.89 -12.16
C LEU A 133 21.58 12.36 -11.91
N SER A 134 21.56 13.19 -12.95
CA SER A 134 21.55 14.63 -12.75
C SER A 134 20.25 15.06 -12.04
N GLU A 135 20.28 16.20 -11.37
CA GLU A 135 19.09 16.75 -10.70
C GLU A 135 17.91 16.89 -11.68
N GLU A 136 18.18 17.30 -12.91
CA GLU A 136 17.16 17.44 -13.97
C GLU A 136 16.56 16.08 -14.38
N GLU A 137 17.40 15.07 -14.60
CA GLU A 137 16.95 13.70 -14.91
C GLU A 137 16.08 13.15 -13.78
N PHE A 138 16.45 13.42 -12.53
CA PHE A 138 15.71 12.98 -11.35
C PHE A 138 14.34 13.67 -11.24
N VAL A 139 14.28 14.99 -11.38
CA VAL A 139 13.02 15.74 -11.35
C VAL A 139 12.09 15.30 -12.49
N ALA A 140 12.64 15.03 -13.68
CA ALA A 140 11.87 14.48 -14.79
C ALA A 140 11.26 13.12 -14.44
N ARG A 141 12.04 12.21 -13.83
CA ARG A 141 11.53 10.92 -13.36
C ARG A 141 10.41 11.08 -12.32
N CYS A 142 10.55 11.96 -11.34
CA CYS A 142 9.50 12.23 -10.34
C CYS A 142 8.20 12.74 -11.00
N ARG A 143 8.32 13.60 -12.03
CA ARG A 143 7.17 14.06 -12.83
C ARG A 143 6.49 12.92 -13.57
N GLU A 144 7.25 12.01 -14.19
CA GLU A 144 6.71 10.83 -14.86
C GLU A 144 5.99 9.88 -13.89
N GLU A 145 6.60 9.62 -12.72
CA GLU A 145 5.99 8.79 -11.67
C GLU A 145 4.69 9.42 -11.14
N ALA A 146 4.67 10.74 -10.90
CA ALA A 146 3.47 11.46 -10.49
C ALA A 146 2.37 11.40 -11.57
N SER A 147 2.72 11.58 -12.84
CA SER A 147 1.79 11.44 -13.97
C SER A 147 1.18 10.03 -14.03
N ASN A 148 1.99 8.99 -13.79
CA ASN A 148 1.54 7.60 -13.75
C ASN A 148 0.59 7.30 -12.58
N ILE A 149 0.76 7.97 -11.42
CA ILE A 149 -0.16 7.88 -10.29
C ILE A 149 -1.48 8.58 -10.62
N LEU A 150 -1.42 9.76 -11.24
CA LEU A 150 -2.58 10.55 -11.67
C LEU A 150 -3.23 10.09 -12.98
N MET A 151 -2.88 8.89 -13.45
CA MET A 151 -3.46 8.27 -14.66
C MET A 151 -3.32 9.14 -15.92
N GLY A 152 -2.25 9.96 -16.01
CA GLY A 152 -2.00 10.86 -17.13
C GLY A 152 -2.88 12.10 -17.20
N ASN A 153 -3.64 12.42 -16.13
CA ASN A 153 -4.46 13.62 -16.09
C ASN A 153 -3.58 14.89 -15.95
N LYS A 154 -3.63 15.76 -16.97
CA LYS A 154 -2.81 16.97 -17.04
C LYS A 154 -3.24 18.03 -16.04
N ASP A 155 -4.54 18.24 -15.85
CA ASP A 155 -5.07 19.28 -14.97
C ASP A 155 -4.70 19.01 -13.51
N ALA A 156 -4.81 17.75 -13.09
CA ALA A 156 -4.37 17.32 -11.77
C ALA A 156 -2.85 17.48 -11.58
N LEU A 157 -2.06 17.23 -12.63
CA LEU A 157 -0.61 17.41 -12.60
C LEU A 157 -0.23 18.89 -12.44
N VAL A 158 -0.92 19.80 -13.15
CA VAL A 158 -0.75 21.25 -13.03
C VAL A 158 -1.10 21.70 -11.61
N LYS A 159 -2.23 21.24 -11.06
CA LYS A 159 -2.62 21.53 -9.67
C LYS A 159 -1.60 21.00 -8.65
N LEU A 160 -1.04 19.82 -8.89
CA LEU A 160 -0.03 19.22 -8.00
C LEU A 160 1.27 20.04 -7.94
N TYR A 161 1.79 20.47 -9.10
CA TYR A 161 3.07 21.18 -9.18
C TYR A 161 2.95 22.70 -8.99
N GLY A 162 1.74 23.26 -9.05
CA GLY A 162 1.45 24.65 -8.69
C GLY A 162 0.97 24.75 -7.24
N PRO A 163 -0.34 24.97 -6.99
CA PRO A 163 -0.85 25.35 -5.68
C PRO A 163 -0.56 24.34 -4.58
N LEU A 164 -0.63 23.02 -4.85
CA LEU A 164 -0.38 22.02 -3.81
C LEU A 164 1.10 21.92 -3.41
N LYS A 165 2.02 22.16 -4.34
CA LYS A 165 3.45 22.15 -4.05
C LYS A 165 3.82 23.33 -3.15
N GLU A 166 3.34 24.52 -3.51
CA GLU A 166 3.55 25.76 -2.74
C GLU A 166 2.93 25.66 -1.35
N ARG A 167 1.69 25.17 -1.26
CA ARG A 167 0.98 24.98 0.02
C ARG A 167 1.77 24.13 1.03
N TYR A 168 2.52 23.15 0.56
CA TYR A 168 3.18 22.17 1.43
C TYR A 168 4.70 22.30 1.48
N GLU A 169 5.30 23.36 0.93
CA GLU A 169 6.76 23.50 0.82
C GLU A 169 7.50 23.30 2.16
N ASP A 170 6.96 23.87 3.25
CA ASP A 170 7.55 23.78 4.59
C ASP A 170 7.20 22.48 5.34
N ARG A 171 6.29 21.66 4.81
CA ARG A 171 5.78 20.47 5.49
C ARG A 171 6.51 19.22 5.00
N TYR A 172 7.20 18.54 5.92
CA TYR A 172 7.95 17.31 5.62
C TYR A 172 7.05 16.06 5.40
N GLY A 173 5.81 16.07 5.91
CA GLY A 173 4.93 14.92 5.76
C GLY A 173 3.55 15.07 6.40
N GLY A 174 2.75 14.01 6.29
CA GLY A 174 1.38 13.98 6.80
C GLY A 174 0.52 15.05 6.15
N PHE A 175 0.39 14.98 4.82
CA PHE A 175 -0.35 15.95 4.02
C PHE A 175 -1.85 15.66 4.00
N THR A 176 -2.21 14.41 4.30
CA THR A 176 -3.60 13.95 4.34
C THR A 176 -4.07 13.62 5.76
N ARG A 177 -5.30 14.04 6.05
CA ARG A 177 -6.03 13.69 7.26
C ARG A 177 -7.11 12.66 6.92
N ILE A 178 -7.25 11.65 7.77
CA ILE A 178 -8.33 10.67 7.69
C ILE A 178 -9.24 10.88 8.90
N ILE A 179 -10.51 11.15 8.65
CA ILE A 179 -11.52 11.32 9.68
C ILE A 179 -12.50 10.15 9.57
N LYS A 180 -12.53 9.30 10.59
CA LYS A 180 -13.38 8.10 10.60
C LYS A 180 -14.82 8.51 10.85
N ILE A 181 -15.73 8.05 10.00
CA ILE A 181 -17.16 8.18 10.22
C ILE A 181 -17.56 7.09 11.21
N LEU A 182 -18.25 7.47 12.28
CA LEU A 182 -18.72 6.51 13.26
C LEU A 182 -19.80 5.62 12.63
N SER A 183 -19.66 4.33 12.84
CA SER A 183 -20.63 3.31 12.44
C SER A 183 -20.93 2.42 13.64
N PRO A 184 -22.17 1.91 13.79
CA PRO A 184 -22.51 0.96 14.86
C PRO A 184 -21.55 -0.24 14.86
N THR A 185 -21.25 -0.77 16.06
CA THR A 185 -20.28 -1.87 16.24
C THR A 185 -20.65 -3.13 15.43
N LYS A 186 -21.95 -3.39 15.24
CA LYS A 186 -22.48 -4.54 14.50
C LYS A 186 -23.11 -4.16 13.15
N SER A 187 -22.54 -3.16 12.46
CA SER A 187 -23.02 -2.77 11.14
C SER A 187 -22.67 -3.82 10.07
N PRO A 188 -23.58 -4.18 9.16
CA PRO A 188 -23.27 -5.00 7.98
C PRO A 188 -22.46 -4.21 6.93
N TYR A 189 -22.46 -2.88 7.02
CA TYR A 189 -21.75 -1.99 6.09
C TYR A 189 -20.30 -1.76 6.53
N PRO A 190 -19.37 -1.60 5.57
CA PRO A 190 -17.97 -1.32 5.89
C PRO A 190 -17.82 0.03 6.59
N GLN A 191 -16.80 0.14 7.44
CA GLN A 191 -16.46 1.41 8.09
C GLN A 191 -16.06 2.45 7.03
N MET A 192 -16.64 3.64 7.14
CA MET A 192 -16.40 4.76 6.22
C MET A 192 -15.48 5.81 6.84
N ALA A 193 -14.88 6.64 6.00
CA ALA A 193 -14.00 7.73 6.41
C ALA A 193 -14.00 8.85 5.35
N TYR A 194 -13.85 10.09 5.81
CA TYR A 194 -13.42 11.21 4.97
C TYR A 194 -11.90 11.24 4.91
N VAL A 195 -11.36 11.52 3.73
CA VAL A 195 -9.95 11.81 3.52
C VAL A 195 -9.87 13.22 2.97
N GLU A 196 -9.10 14.08 3.61
CA GLU A 196 -8.91 15.46 3.20
C GLU A 196 -7.43 15.83 3.13
N LEU A 197 -7.10 16.71 2.20
CA LEU A 197 -5.84 17.43 2.18
C LEU A 197 -5.86 18.47 3.32
N ILE A 198 -4.77 18.56 4.06
CA ILE A 198 -4.64 19.52 5.16
C ILE A 198 -4.55 20.94 4.60
N ASP A 199 -5.09 21.93 5.30
CA ASP A 199 -5.11 23.34 4.88
C ASP A 199 -5.82 23.52 3.52
N ASN A 200 -6.92 22.80 3.33
CA ASN A 200 -7.82 22.99 2.19
C ASN A 200 -8.82 24.13 2.46
N ASP A 201 -9.31 24.75 1.38
CA ASP A 201 -10.22 25.91 1.46
C ASP A 201 -11.69 25.50 1.65
N LEU A 202 -11.95 24.27 2.10
CA LEU A 202 -13.30 23.73 2.28
C LEU A 202 -13.81 24.03 3.68
N GLU A 203 -15.12 24.16 3.82
CA GLU A 203 -15.76 24.26 5.13
C GLU A 203 -15.30 23.10 6.04
N PRO A 204 -14.99 23.37 7.32
CA PRO A 204 -14.60 22.34 8.25
C PRO A 204 -15.73 21.32 8.40
N LEU A 205 -15.37 20.04 8.52
CA LEU A 205 -16.36 19.02 8.82
C LEU A 205 -16.95 19.28 10.21
N PRO A 206 -18.25 19.00 10.42
CA PRO A 206 -18.84 19.09 11.74
C PRO A 206 -18.13 18.13 12.70
N ASP A 207 -18.14 18.47 13.99
CA ASP A 207 -17.58 17.60 15.02
C ASP A 207 -18.35 16.28 15.06
N PHE A 208 -17.63 15.20 14.80
CA PHE A 208 -18.22 13.87 14.81
C PHE A 208 -18.50 13.44 16.26
N PRO A 209 -19.62 12.75 16.52
CA PRO A 209 -19.89 12.18 17.83
C PRO A 209 -18.73 11.32 18.31
N VAL A 210 -18.32 11.46 19.57
CA VAL A 210 -17.27 10.62 20.17
C VAL A 210 -17.90 9.57 21.05
N ILE A 211 -17.35 8.36 21.10
CA ILE A 211 -17.78 7.34 22.06
C ILE A 211 -17.03 7.58 23.37
N LYS A 212 -17.73 8.03 24.42
CA LYS A 212 -17.21 8.09 25.80
C LYS A 212 -17.96 7.07 26.65
N GLU A 213 -17.23 6.19 27.33
CA GLU A 213 -17.79 5.17 28.25
C GLU A 213 -18.88 4.28 27.61
N GLY A 214 -18.76 4.00 26.31
CA GLY A 214 -19.74 3.18 25.56
C GLY A 214 -21.01 3.92 25.14
N LYS A 215 -21.12 5.23 25.43
CA LYS A 215 -22.20 6.11 24.95
C LYS A 215 -21.70 7.02 23.83
N ILE A 216 -22.55 7.24 22.83
CA ILE A 216 -22.28 8.21 21.77
C ILE A 216 -22.61 9.60 22.32
N THR A 217 -21.60 10.44 22.49
CA THR A 217 -21.73 11.84 22.89
C THR A 217 -21.50 12.73 21.68
N VAL A 218 -22.49 13.55 21.31
CA VAL A 218 -22.31 14.64 20.34
C VAL A 218 -21.88 15.87 21.12
N TYR A 219 -20.72 16.45 20.78
CA TYR A 219 -20.36 17.77 21.27
C TYR A 219 -21.01 18.78 20.34
N GLY A 220 -21.90 19.63 20.86
CA GLY A 220 -22.34 20.82 20.14
C GLY A 220 -21.13 21.71 19.87
N SER A 221 -21.06 22.28 18.66
CA SER A 221 -20.03 23.26 18.31
C SER A 221 -19.95 24.34 19.39
N ASN A 222 -18.76 24.55 19.95
CA ASN A 222 -18.50 25.58 20.95
C ASN A 222 -18.93 26.98 20.45
N SER A 223 -20.17 27.38 20.72
CA SER A 223 -20.49 28.75 21.12
C SER A 223 -20.21 28.85 22.62
N GLU A 224 -19.55 29.93 23.05
CA GLU A 224 -19.17 30.21 24.43
C GLU A 224 -20.39 30.35 25.37
N SER A 225 -21.01 29.23 25.70
CA SER A 225 -21.95 28.98 26.78
C SER A 225 -22.56 27.63 26.43
N ASP A 226 -22.26 26.56 27.16
CA ASP A 226 -23.16 25.42 27.35
C ASP A 226 -22.43 24.35 28.16
N SER A 227 -22.50 24.50 29.48
CA SER A 227 -22.08 23.48 30.43
C SER A 227 -23.10 22.32 30.55
N GLU A 228 -24.22 22.28 29.81
CA GLU A 228 -25.32 21.36 30.15
C GLU A 228 -26.11 20.67 29.01
N SER A 229 -25.79 20.84 27.71
CA SER A 229 -26.54 20.15 26.64
C SER A 229 -25.72 19.10 25.88
N SER A 230 -25.37 18.02 26.57
CA SER A 230 -24.88 16.79 25.91
C SER A 230 -26.07 15.94 25.45
N GLU A 231 -26.36 15.91 24.15
CA GLU A 231 -27.29 14.92 23.58
C GLU A 231 -26.62 13.54 23.57
N VAL A 232 -27.09 12.67 24.47
CA VAL A 232 -26.65 11.27 24.58
C VAL A 232 -27.55 10.41 23.70
N ILE A 233 -27.03 9.95 22.56
CA ILE A 233 -27.75 9.02 21.70
C ILE A 233 -27.51 7.59 22.21
N ALA A 234 -28.54 6.97 22.76
CA ALA A 234 -28.48 5.58 23.21
C ALA A 234 -28.36 4.62 22.01
N VAL A 235 -27.31 3.81 21.99
CA VAL A 235 -27.12 2.78 20.95
C VAL A 235 -27.96 1.56 21.33
N GLY A 236 -29.09 1.39 20.65
CA GLY A 236 -29.92 0.17 20.74
C GLY A 236 -29.11 -1.09 20.36
N HIS A 237 -29.32 -2.17 21.11
CA HIS A 237 -28.63 -3.47 20.97
C HIS A 237 -29.02 -4.27 19.73
#